data_AF-A0A257KAY1-F1
#
_entry.id   AF-A0A257KAY1-F1
#
_cell.length_a   1.000
_cell.length_b   1.000
_cell.length_c   1.000
_cell.angle_alpha   90.00
_cell.angle_beta   90.00
_cell.angle_gamma   90.00
#
_symmetry.space_group_name_H-M   'P 1'
#
loop_
_entity.id
_entity.type
_entity.pdbx_description
1 polymer ?
#
loop_
_entity_poly.entity_id
_entity_poly.type
_entity_poly.pdbx_seq_one_letter_code
_entity_poly.pdbx_strand_id
1 'polypeptide(L)'
;MYSKFTNEDLIEAYSSMIDYSGKADESILIEIENRGGLEKFLQEIEQKKINKVESDRVLNEIIKLNKEGLSLEEIKSKISSAIWTKQHLNAFIENRYIKHQLFLSDKTIDKELISQSLIGMILASIAGTGVLSLSLIVFKFAHFGLLVPVYFIS
;
A
#
# COMPACT_ATOMS: atom_id res chain seq x y z
N MET A 1 -10.53 2.29 -34.67
CA MET A 1 -9.41 2.33 -33.69
C MET A 1 -9.88 1.94 -32.30
N TYR A 2 -11.08 2.36 -31.87
CA TYR A 2 -11.64 2.06 -30.55
C TYR A 2 -12.24 0.65 -30.36
N SER A 3 -12.31 -0.18 -31.42
CA SER A 3 -12.83 -1.56 -31.31
C SER A 3 -12.03 -2.48 -30.37
N LYS A 4 -10.79 -2.11 -30.05
CA LYS A 4 -9.95 -2.84 -29.09
C LYS A 4 -10.08 -2.36 -27.64
N PHE A 5 -10.80 -1.26 -27.41
CA PHE A 5 -10.91 -0.66 -26.10
C PHE A 5 -11.85 -1.50 -25.22
N THR A 6 -11.48 -1.66 -23.96
CA THR A 6 -12.41 -2.13 -22.94
C THR A 6 -13.49 -1.08 -22.69
N ASN A 7 -14.56 -1.44 -21.97
CA ASN A 7 -15.57 -0.45 -21.62
C ASN A 7 -15.01 0.61 -20.67
N GLU A 8 -14.06 0.26 -19.80
CA GLU A 8 -13.33 1.22 -18.97
C GLU A 8 -12.52 2.21 -19.84
N ASP A 9 -11.75 1.71 -20.80
CA ASP A 9 -10.94 2.56 -21.68
C ASP A 9 -11.83 3.50 -22.52
N LEU A 10 -13.00 3.02 -22.97
CA LEU A 10 -13.97 3.83 -23.69
C LEU A 10 -14.55 4.94 -22.83
N ILE A 11 -14.92 4.64 -21.58
CA ILE A 11 -15.44 5.63 -20.64
C ILE A 11 -14.38 6.68 -20.33
N GLU A 12 -13.13 6.27 -20.10
CA GLU A 12 -12.03 7.19 -19.82
C GLU A 12 -11.73 8.09 -21.03
N ALA A 13 -11.62 7.51 -22.23
CA ALA A 13 -11.37 8.28 -23.44
C ALA A 13 -12.52 9.25 -23.75
N TYR A 14 -13.78 8.80 -23.65
CA TYR A 14 -14.95 9.65 -23.86
C TYR A 14 -15.00 10.79 -22.85
N SER A 15 -14.87 10.49 -21.55
CA SER A 15 -14.93 11.49 -20.49
C SER A 15 -13.82 12.53 -20.64
N SER A 16 -12.60 12.08 -20.93
CA SER A 16 -11.47 12.98 -21.18
C SER A 16 -11.72 13.91 -22.37
N MET A 17 -12.27 13.40 -23.48
CA MET A 17 -12.61 14.25 -24.63
C MET A 17 -13.66 15.29 -24.26
N ILE A 18 -14.73 14.88 -23.59
CA ILE A 18 -15.77 15.83 -23.14
C ILE A 18 -15.17 16.89 -22.20
N ASP A 19 -14.32 16.49 -21.26
CA ASP A 19 -13.71 17.42 -20.29
C ASP A 19 -12.75 18.44 -20.96
N TYR A 20 -11.96 18.01 -21.95
CA TYR A 20 -10.94 18.88 -22.57
C TYR A 20 -11.43 19.66 -23.80
N SER A 21 -12.26 19.05 -24.65
CA SER A 21 -12.69 19.64 -25.93
C SER A 21 -14.19 19.98 -25.97
N GLY A 22 -14.97 19.51 -24.99
CA GLY A 22 -16.43 19.63 -24.98
C GLY A 22 -17.14 18.77 -26.03
N LYS A 23 -16.41 17.96 -26.81
CA LYS A 23 -16.97 17.15 -27.91
C LYS A 23 -16.20 15.84 -28.07
N ALA A 24 -16.94 14.74 -28.16
CA ALA A 24 -16.37 13.43 -28.46
C ALA A 24 -16.08 13.29 -29.96
N ASP A 25 -15.03 12.53 -30.28
CA ASP A 25 -14.66 12.20 -31.66
C ASP A 25 -15.73 11.31 -32.32
N GLU A 26 -15.97 11.46 -33.62
CA GLU A 26 -17.00 10.69 -34.31
C GLU A 26 -16.72 9.18 -34.27
N SER A 27 -15.44 8.78 -34.28
CA SER A 27 -15.08 7.37 -34.26
C SER A 27 -15.25 6.70 -32.89
N ILE A 28 -15.24 7.46 -31.77
CA ILE A 28 -15.60 6.90 -30.46
C ILE A 28 -17.11 6.79 -30.31
N LEU A 29 -17.86 7.77 -30.84
CA LEU A 29 -19.32 7.75 -30.83
C LEU A 29 -19.88 6.57 -31.63
N ILE A 30 -19.30 6.28 -32.80
CA ILE A 30 -19.67 5.10 -33.60
C ILE A 30 -19.44 3.80 -32.81
N GLU A 31 -18.32 3.68 -32.10
CA GLU A 31 -18.04 2.49 -31.30
C GLU A 31 -19.01 2.36 -30.12
N ILE A 32 -19.32 3.46 -29.44
CA ILE A 32 -20.32 3.50 -28.35
C ILE A 32 -21.69 3.07 -28.88
N GLU A 33 -22.09 3.59 -30.03
CA GLU A 33 -23.37 3.24 -30.66
C GLU A 33 -23.44 1.74 -30.99
N ASN A 34 -22.36 1.18 -31.55
CA ASN A 34 -22.24 -0.25 -31.83
C ASN A 34 -22.36 -1.15 -30.58
N ARG A 35 -22.06 -0.62 -29.39
CA ARG A 35 -22.09 -1.37 -28.11
C ARG A 35 -23.41 -1.28 -27.35
N GLY A 36 -24.43 -0.66 -27.95
CA GLY A 36 -25.77 -0.58 -27.35
C GLY A 36 -26.26 0.85 -27.11
N GLY A 37 -25.64 1.84 -27.77
CA GLY A 37 -26.14 3.20 -27.82
C GLY A 37 -25.53 4.15 -26.80
N LEU A 38 -25.48 5.43 -27.18
CA LEU A 38 -24.96 6.51 -26.32
C LEU A 38 -25.70 6.64 -24.98
N GLU A 39 -27.04 6.47 -24.98
CA GLU A 39 -27.84 6.61 -23.75
C GLU A 39 -27.44 5.58 -22.69
N LYS A 40 -27.34 4.30 -23.09
CA LYS A 40 -26.93 3.23 -22.20
C LYS A 40 -25.52 3.46 -21.67
N PHE A 41 -24.62 3.93 -22.54
CA PHE A 41 -23.25 4.25 -22.16
C PHE A 41 -23.19 5.37 -21.11
N LEU A 42 -23.96 6.45 -21.28
CA LEU A 42 -24.05 7.53 -20.30
C LEU A 42 -24.65 7.04 -18.97
N GLN A 43 -25.66 6.18 -19.00
CA GLN A 43 -26.20 5.55 -17.79
C GLN A 43 -25.14 4.69 -17.07
N GLU A 44 -24.31 3.95 -17.80
CA GLU A 44 -23.20 3.17 -17.21
C GLU A 44 -22.17 4.08 -16.54
N ILE A 45 -21.83 5.23 -17.14
CA ILE A 45 -20.93 6.23 -16.55
C ILE A 45 -21.53 6.78 -15.24
N GLU A 46 -22.79 7.18 -15.26
CA GLU A 46 -23.48 7.73 -14.09
C GLU A 46 -23.57 6.68 -12.97
N GLN A 47 -23.90 5.44 -13.30
CA GLN A 47 -23.97 4.35 -12.33
C GLN A 47 -22.58 4.05 -11.72
N LYS A 48 -21.51 4.08 -12.52
CA LYS A 48 -20.13 3.94 -12.03
C LYS A 48 -19.76 5.08 -11.08
N LYS A 49 -20.17 6.31 -11.39
CA LYS A 49 -19.94 7.47 -10.53
C LYS A 49 -20.66 7.34 -9.19
N ILE A 50 -21.94 6.96 -9.20
CA ILE A 50 -22.73 6.71 -8.00
C ILE A 50 -22.08 5.60 -7.15
N ASN A 51 -21.69 4.50 -7.78
CA ASN A 51 -21.00 3.39 -7.08
C ASN A 51 -19.66 3.81 -6.47
N LYS A 52 -18.90 4.69 -7.13
CA LYS A 52 -17.63 5.22 -6.61
C LYS A 52 -17.87 6.07 -5.37
N VAL A 53 -18.82 7.00 -5.43
CA VAL A 53 -19.18 7.86 -4.29
C VAL A 53 -19.64 7.01 -3.10
N GLU A 54 -20.46 5.99 -3.35
CA GLU A 54 -20.90 5.09 -2.29
C GLU A 54 -19.76 4.26 -1.70
N SER A 55 -18.86 3.76 -2.55
CA SER A 55 -17.66 3.05 -2.11
C SER A 55 -16.79 3.92 -1.19
N ASP A 56 -16.59 5.19 -1.55
CA ASP A 56 -15.80 6.11 -0.73
C ASP A 56 -16.49 6.42 0.60
N ARG A 57 -17.82 6.60 0.60
CA ARG A 57 -18.61 6.78 1.83
C ARG A 57 -18.46 5.58 2.77
N VAL A 58 -18.71 4.38 2.26
CA VAL A 58 -18.64 3.13 3.04
C VAL A 58 -17.22 2.92 3.55
N LEU A 59 -16.20 3.17 2.74
CA LEU A 59 -14.80 3.05 3.14
C LEU A 59 -14.46 4.00 4.31
N ASN A 60 -14.92 5.25 4.25
CA ASN A 60 -14.68 6.22 5.31
C ASN A 60 -15.35 5.82 6.62
N GLU A 61 -16.56 5.26 6.55
CA GLU A 61 -17.24 4.71 7.73
C GLU A 61 -16.50 3.50 8.33
N ILE A 62 -16.06 2.56 7.49
CA ILE A 62 -15.24 1.42 7.94
C ILE A 62 -13.98 1.91 8.66
N ILE A 63 -13.26 2.88 8.07
CA ILE A 63 -12.04 3.44 8.68
C ILE A 63 -12.35 4.08 10.03
N LYS A 64 -13.45 4.83 10.13
CA LYS A 64 -13.86 5.47 11.38
C LYS A 64 -14.17 4.43 12.46
N LEU A 65 -15.00 3.44 12.15
CA LEU A 65 -15.41 2.41 13.11
C LEU A 65 -14.25 1.48 13.50
N ASN A 66 -13.32 1.21 12.59
CA ASN A 66 -12.08 0.50 12.92
C ASN A 66 -11.22 1.27 13.92
N LYS A 67 -11.13 2.61 13.80
CA LYS A 67 -10.39 3.44 14.77
C LYS A 67 -11.05 3.45 16.15
N GLU A 68 -12.36 3.28 16.20
CA GLU A 68 -13.14 3.13 17.43
C GLU A 68 -12.98 1.72 18.05
N GLY A 69 -12.30 0.79 17.37
CA GLY A 69 -11.99 -0.56 17.88
C GLY A 69 -13.13 -1.56 17.74
N LEU A 70 -14.11 -1.29 16.88
CA LEU A 70 -15.25 -2.18 16.68
C LEU A 70 -14.85 -3.46 15.92
N SER A 71 -15.52 -4.56 16.26
CA SER A 71 -15.40 -5.83 15.56
C SER A 71 -16.09 -5.80 14.18
N LEU A 72 -15.74 -6.75 13.31
CA LEU A 72 -16.32 -6.89 11.98
C LEU A 72 -17.86 -6.96 12.01
N GLU A 73 -18.42 -7.73 12.94
CA GLU A 73 -19.87 -7.92 13.05
C GLU A 73 -20.58 -6.63 13.51
N GLU A 74 -19.96 -5.88 14.43
CA GLU A 74 -20.48 -4.58 14.84
C GLU A 74 -20.44 -3.57 13.69
N ILE A 75 -19.37 -3.56 12.90
CA ILE A 75 -19.25 -2.70 11.70
C ILE A 75 -20.32 -3.06 10.67
N LYS A 76 -20.50 -4.36 10.37
CA LYS A 76 -21.56 -4.85 9.46
C LYS A 76 -22.95 -4.45 9.92
N SER A 77 -23.19 -4.35 11.24
CA SER A 77 -24.48 -3.94 11.79
C SER A 77 -24.74 -2.43 11.70
N LYS A 78 -23.67 -1.61 11.67
CA LYS A 78 -23.75 -0.14 11.72
C LYS A 78 -23.79 0.52 10.34
N ILE A 79 -23.17 -0.10 9.34
CA ILE A 79 -23.13 0.43 7.99
C ILE A 79 -24.30 -0.13 7.18
N SER A 80 -25.06 0.77 6.56
CA SER A 80 -26.11 0.42 5.61
C SER A 80 -25.86 1.12 4.28
N SER A 81 -26.44 0.59 3.20
CA SER A 81 -26.37 1.17 1.86
C SER A 81 -27.74 1.10 1.21
N ALA A 82 -28.18 2.21 0.61
CA ALA A 82 -29.36 2.24 -0.23
C ALA A 82 -29.06 1.85 -1.69
N ILE A 83 -27.78 1.86 -2.08
CA ILE A 83 -27.32 1.62 -3.45
C ILE A 83 -26.88 0.16 -3.62
N TRP A 84 -26.23 -0.40 -2.61
CA TRP A 84 -25.70 -1.76 -2.64
C TRP A 84 -26.61 -2.76 -1.94
N THR A 85 -26.66 -3.97 -2.48
CA THR A 85 -27.28 -5.09 -1.79
C THR A 85 -26.52 -5.40 -0.50
N LYS A 86 -27.23 -5.91 0.51
CA LYS A 86 -26.62 -6.31 1.79
C LYS A 86 -25.45 -7.29 1.60
N GLN A 87 -25.56 -8.21 0.63
CA GLN A 87 -24.50 -9.15 0.31
C GLN A 87 -23.25 -8.44 -0.23
N HIS A 88 -23.41 -7.53 -1.19
CA HIS A 88 -22.29 -6.77 -1.76
C HIS A 88 -21.63 -5.88 -0.70
N LEU A 89 -22.44 -5.17 0.09
CA LEU A 89 -21.97 -4.33 1.19
C LEU A 89 -21.16 -5.14 2.21
N ASN A 90 -21.69 -6.27 2.67
CA ASN A 90 -21.00 -7.12 3.64
C ASN A 90 -19.67 -7.66 3.10
N ALA A 91 -19.64 -8.10 1.84
CA ALA A 91 -18.41 -8.56 1.19
C ALA A 91 -17.36 -7.44 1.08
N PHE A 92 -17.81 -6.21 0.76
CA PHE A 92 -16.93 -5.04 0.70
C PHE A 92 -16.35 -4.70 2.08
N ILE A 93 -17.21 -4.65 3.12
CA ILE A 93 -16.80 -4.39 4.50
C ILE A 93 -15.75 -5.42 4.95
N GLU A 94 -16.02 -6.70 4.72
CA GLU A 94 -15.15 -7.79 5.13
C GLU A 94 -13.79 -7.74 4.43
N ASN A 95 -13.77 -7.52 3.11
CA ASN A 95 -12.53 -7.40 2.35
C ASN A 95 -11.66 -6.24 2.88
N ARG A 96 -12.28 -5.08 3.14
CA ARG A 96 -11.58 -3.88 3.64
C ARG A 96 -11.11 -4.04 5.07
N TYR A 97 -11.92 -4.65 5.93
CA TYR A 97 -11.56 -4.94 7.31
C TYR A 97 -10.35 -5.87 7.39
N ILE A 98 -10.37 -6.99 6.67
CA ILE A 98 -9.25 -7.95 6.64
C ILE A 98 -7.97 -7.27 6.15
N LYS A 99 -8.03 -6.51 5.06
CA LYS A 99 -6.86 -5.75 4.55
C LYS A 99 -6.32 -4.77 5.58
N HIS A 100 -7.20 -4.10 6.33
CA HIS A 100 -6.78 -3.18 7.37
C HIS A 100 -6.07 -3.90 8.52
N GLN A 101 -6.60 -5.04 8.96
CA GLN A 101 -5.99 -5.84 10.03
C GLN A 101 -4.63 -6.40 9.62
N LEU A 102 -4.50 -6.89 8.39
CA LEU A 102 -3.22 -7.33 7.84
C LEU A 102 -2.18 -6.19 7.85
N PHE A 103 -2.57 -5.00 7.38
CA PHE A 103 -1.71 -3.82 7.41
C PHE A 103 -1.26 -3.42 8.82
N LEU A 104 -2.15 -3.52 9.82
CA LEU A 104 -1.81 -3.25 11.22
C LEU A 104 -0.85 -4.31 11.79
N SER A 105 -1.04 -5.58 11.43
CA SER A 105 -0.15 -6.67 11.81
C SER A 105 1.24 -6.48 11.23
N ASP A 106 1.36 -6.19 9.93
CA ASP A 106 2.63 -5.96 9.26
C ASP A 106 3.39 -4.79 9.89
N LYS A 107 2.70 -3.67 10.13
CA LYS A 107 3.29 -2.50 10.80
C LYS A 107 3.77 -2.80 12.22
N THR A 108 3.16 -3.77 12.90
CA THR A 108 3.56 -4.17 14.26
C THR A 108 4.82 -5.04 14.20
N ILE A 109 4.89 -5.99 13.26
CA ILE A 109 6.07 -6.82 13.00
C ILE A 109 7.28 -5.95 12.63
N ASP A 110 7.10 -4.95 11.76
CA ASP A 110 8.18 -4.05 11.36
C ASP A 110 8.79 -3.30 12.55
N LYS A 111 7.96 -2.82 13.48
CA LYS A 111 8.43 -2.12 14.69
C LYS A 111 9.25 -3.03 15.60
N GLU A 112 8.81 -4.28 15.76
CA GLU A 112 9.53 -5.27 16.56
C GLU A 112 10.90 -5.59 15.93
N LEU A 113 10.94 -5.81 14.62
CA LEU A 113 12.17 -6.09 13.89
C LEU A 113 13.17 -4.93 13.95
N ILE A 114 12.68 -3.69 13.79
CA ILE A 114 13.51 -2.48 13.94
C ILE A 114 14.08 -2.39 15.35
N SER A 115 13.26 -2.64 16.38
CA SER A 115 13.69 -2.58 17.78
C SER A 115 14.74 -3.63 18.11
N GLN A 116 14.54 -4.88 17.66
CA GLN A 116 15.49 -5.97 17.88
C GLN A 116 16.80 -5.73 17.14
N SER A 117 16.73 -5.21 15.90
CA SER A 117 17.91 -4.85 15.11
C SER A 117 18.76 -3.77 15.78
N LEU A 118 18.13 -2.76 16.38
CA LEU A 118 18.84 -1.69 17.11
C LEU A 118 19.62 -2.25 18.32
N ILE A 119 19.01 -3.17 19.08
CA ILE A 119 19.67 -3.83 20.21
C ILE A 119 20.86 -4.66 19.72
N GLY A 120 20.66 -5.43 18.65
CA GLY A 120 21.73 -6.22 18.04
C GLY A 120 22.92 -5.36 17.58
N MET A 121 22.64 -4.19 16.99
CA MET A 121 23.67 -3.24 16.55
C MET A 121 24.49 -2.69 17.73
N ILE A 122 23.84 -2.35 18.84
CA ILE A 122 24.53 -1.86 20.05
C ILE A 122 25.44 -2.96 20.62
N LEU A 123 24.94 -4.19 20.74
CA LEU A 123 25.71 -5.32 21.26
C LEU A 123 26.90 -5.66 20.34
N ALA A 124 26.68 -5.69 19.03
CA ALA A 124 27.72 -5.93 18.05
C ALA A 124 28.81 -4.83 18.08
N SER A 125 28.41 -3.57 18.28
CA SER A 125 29.35 -2.44 18.39
C SER A 125 30.23 -2.55 19.64
N ILE A 126 29.65 -2.91 20.78
CA ILE A 126 30.41 -3.13 22.03
C ILE A 126 31.39 -4.31 21.85
N ALA A 127 30.92 -5.44 21.33
CA ALA A 127 31.76 -6.61 21.11
C ALA A 127 32.89 -6.32 20.11
N GLY A 128 32.57 -5.67 18.99
CA GLY A 128 33.54 -5.29 17.96
C GLY A 128 34.60 -4.33 18.48
N THR A 129 34.20 -3.35 19.29
CA THR A 129 35.15 -2.42 19.94
C THR A 129 36.10 -3.16 20.88
N GLY A 130 35.59 -4.12 21.66
CA GLY A 130 36.40 -4.97 22.53
C GLY A 130 37.42 -5.80 21.76
N VAL A 131 36.99 -6.47 20.68
CA VAL A 131 37.87 -7.28 19.82
C VAL A 131 38.95 -6.43 19.17
N LEU A 132 38.58 -5.26 18.61
CA LEU A 132 39.54 -4.32 18.01
C LEU A 132 40.56 -3.81 19.04
N SER A 133 40.09 -3.44 20.23
CA SER A 133 40.96 -2.95 21.30
C SER A 133 41.95 -4.02 21.77
N LEU A 134 41.49 -5.27 21.95
CA LEU A 134 42.35 -6.39 22.31
C LEU A 134 43.39 -6.68 21.21
N SER A 135 42.96 -6.66 19.95
CA SER A 135 43.85 -6.83 18.79
C SER A 135 44.97 -5.77 18.80
N LEU A 136 44.63 -4.50 19.01
CA LEU A 136 45.63 -3.43 19.08
C LEU A 136 46.65 -3.62 20.22
N ILE A 137 46.22 -4.11 21.39
CA ILE A 137 47.12 -4.42 22.51
C ILE A 137 48.08 -5.55 22.13
N VAL A 138 47.57 -6.65 21.56
CA VAL A 138 48.38 -7.79 21.13
C VAL A 138 49.38 -7.37 20.04
N PHE A 139 48.94 -6.59 19.04
CA PHE A 139 49.82 -6.08 18.00
C PHE A 139 50.90 -5.14 18.55
N LYS A 140 50.57 -4.24 19.49
CA LYS A 140 51.58 -3.39 20.15
C LYS A 140 52.61 -4.23 20.91
N PHE A 141 52.16 -5.23 21.66
CA PHE A 141 53.05 -6.14 22.39
C PHE A 141 53.95 -6.94 21.44
N ALA A 142 53.40 -7.49 20.36
CA ALA A 142 54.15 -8.21 19.34
C ALA A 142 55.19 -7.33 18.64
N HIS A 143 54.83 -6.09 18.30
CA HIS A 143 55.75 -5.14 17.67
C HIS A 143 56.89 -4.74 18.62
N PHE A 144 56.58 -4.47 19.89
CA PHE A 144 57.60 -4.17 20.89
C PHE A 144 58.50 -5.37 21.19
N GLY A 145 57.94 -6.58 21.26
CA GLY A 145 58.68 -7.82 21.42
C GLY A 145 59.62 -8.14 20.26
N LEU A 146 59.27 -7.75 19.03
CA LEU A 146 60.13 -7.87 17.84
C LEU A 146 61.24 -6.82 17.78
N LEU A 147 61.04 -5.64 18.37
CA LEU A 147 62.04 -4.57 18.38
C LEU A 147 63.22 -4.88 19.33
N VAL A 148 62.98 -5.61 20.43
CA VAL A 148 64.02 -5.94 21.40
C VAL A 148 65.17 -6.75 20.75
N PRO A 149 64.94 -7.88 20.04
CA PRO A 149 66.01 -8.59 19.35
C PRO A 149 66.71 -7.77 18.26
N VAL A 150 65.97 -6.95 17.51
CA VAL A 150 66.52 -6.13 16.41
C VAL A 150 67.49 -5.07 16.94
N TYR A 151 67.20 -4.48 18.11
CA TYR A 151 68.11 -3.53 18.77
C TYR A 151 69.44 -4.16 19.21
N PHE A 152 69.47 -5.47 19.51
CA PHE A 152 70.70 -6.18 19.87
C PHE A 152 71.49 -6.73 18.66
N ILE A 153 70.92 -6.66 17.45
CA ILE A 153 71.55 -7.17 16.22
C ILE A 153 72.07 -6.02 15.32
N SER A 154 71.60 -4.78 15.50
CA SER A 154 72.21 -3.55 14.92
C SER A 154 73.32 -3.00 15.81
#